data_AF-A0A3A8U8P1-F1
#
_entry.id   AF-A0A3A8U8P1-F1
#
_cell.length_a   1.000
_cell.length_b   1.000
_cell.length_c   1.000
_cell.angle_alpha   90.00
_cell.angle_beta   90.00
_cell.angle_gamma   90.00
#
_symmetry.space_group_name_H-M   'P 1'
#
loop_
_entity.id
_entity.type
_entity.pdbx_description
1 polymer ?
#
loop_
_entity_poly.entity_id
_entity_poly.type
_entity_poly.pdbx_seq_one_letter_code
_entity_poly.pdbx_strand_id
1 'polypeptide(L)'
;MKHKTGLALLLTISCLLLSTFPAFAGEWQQTEEDQWQYIQDDGTLATGWLELDGKCYYLDSNGNRKSEYWQKDNGGWYYLDEDGVLVTNSWVDNYYVGDDGRLEKKR
;
A
#
# COMPACT_ATOMS: atom_id res chain seq x y z
N MET A 1 24.21 -17.69 12.71
CA MET A 1 23.56 -18.75 11.91
C MET A 1 23.12 -19.88 12.82
N LYS A 2 21.82 -19.93 13.16
CA LYS A 2 21.18 -21.11 13.73
C LYS A 2 19.79 -21.21 13.11
N HIS A 3 19.68 -22.16 12.19
CA HIS A 3 18.44 -22.55 11.54
C HIS A 3 17.50 -23.18 12.56
N LYS A 4 16.22 -22.82 12.48
CA LYS A 4 15.14 -23.67 12.97
C LYS A 4 14.20 -23.92 11.80
N THR A 5 14.41 -25.05 11.13
CA THR A 5 13.43 -25.66 10.25
C THR A 5 12.28 -26.21 11.10
N GLY A 6 11.05 -25.92 10.70
CA GLY A 6 9.84 -26.40 11.35
C GLY A 6 8.72 -26.59 10.34
N LEU A 7 8.60 -27.84 9.86
CA LEU A 7 7.39 -28.56 9.46
C LEU A 7 6.47 -27.99 8.37
N ALA A 8 6.39 -28.75 7.27
CA ALA A 8 5.39 -28.62 6.22
C ALA A 8 3.97 -28.97 6.72
N LEU A 9 2.98 -28.17 6.29
CA LEU A 9 1.58 -28.58 6.18
C LEU A 9 1.01 -28.07 4.85
N LEU A 10 1.25 -28.86 3.79
CA LEU A 10 0.53 -28.76 2.52
C LEU A 10 -0.88 -29.33 2.71
N LEU A 11 -1.93 -28.51 2.66
CA LEU A 11 -3.30 -28.88 2.29
C LEU A 11 -4.21 -27.63 2.29
N THR A 12 -4.29 -26.92 1.15
CA THR A 12 -5.52 -26.41 0.50
C THR A 12 -5.18 -25.56 -0.75
N ILE A 13 -4.30 -26.03 -1.64
CA ILE A 13 -4.32 -25.55 -3.04
C ILE A 13 -4.90 -26.67 -3.89
N SER A 14 -6.12 -27.10 -3.52
CA SER A 14 -7.02 -27.79 -4.43
C SER A 14 -7.94 -26.73 -5.01
N CYS A 15 -7.43 -25.97 -5.96
CA CYS A 15 -8.24 -25.15 -6.85
C CYS A 15 -8.05 -25.70 -8.27
N LEU A 16 -8.54 -26.93 -8.48
CA LEU A 16 -8.68 -27.50 -9.81
C LEU A 16 -10.12 -27.26 -10.28
N LEU A 17 -10.22 -26.49 -11.37
CA LEU A 17 -11.35 -26.37 -12.28
C LEU A 17 -12.49 -25.42 -11.88
N LEU A 18 -12.19 -24.12 -11.91
CA LEU A 18 -12.96 -23.24 -12.78
C LEU A 18 -11.99 -22.44 -13.64
N SER A 19 -11.95 -22.74 -14.94
CA SER A 19 -11.35 -21.88 -15.96
C SER A 19 -12.22 -20.63 -16.18
N THR A 20 -12.62 -19.97 -15.11
CA THR A 20 -13.04 -18.59 -15.15
C THR A 20 -11.74 -17.84 -15.00
N PHE A 21 -11.20 -17.29 -16.08
CA PHE A 21 -10.20 -16.23 -15.92
C PHE A 21 -10.97 -15.06 -15.31
N PRO A 22 -10.86 -14.77 -14.00
CA PRO A 22 -11.33 -13.48 -13.55
C PRO A 22 -10.54 -12.45 -14.35
N ALA A 23 -11.21 -11.45 -14.92
CA ALA A 23 -10.53 -10.20 -15.22
C ALA A 23 -9.98 -9.75 -13.85
N PHE A 24 -8.67 -9.87 -13.64
CA PHE A 24 -8.08 -9.61 -12.33
C PHE A 24 -8.39 -8.15 -11.99
N ALA A 25 -9.27 -7.91 -11.03
CA ALA A 25 -9.24 -6.65 -10.31
C ALA A 25 -7.86 -6.58 -9.65
N GLY A 26 -7.23 -5.41 -9.65
CA GLY A 26 -5.89 -5.29 -9.07
C GLY A 26 -5.83 -5.80 -7.63
N GLU A 27 -4.67 -6.31 -7.24
CA GLU A 27 -4.49 -7.05 -5.99
C GLU A 27 -3.25 -6.57 -5.22
N TRP A 28 -3.40 -6.49 -3.89
CA TRP A 28 -2.28 -6.28 -2.98
C TRP A 28 -1.46 -7.56 -2.80
N GLN A 29 -0.15 -7.45 -2.96
CA GLN A 29 0.79 -8.54 -2.72
C GLN A 29 1.85 -8.09 -1.71
N GLN A 30 2.18 -8.98 -0.77
CA GLN A 30 3.28 -8.76 0.18
C GLN A 30 4.55 -9.46 -0.34
N THR A 31 5.67 -8.75 -0.33
CA THR A 31 6.97 -9.28 -0.75
C THR A 31 7.65 -10.05 0.38
N GLU A 32 8.73 -10.79 0.07
CA GLU A 32 9.56 -11.48 1.06
C GLU A 32 10.27 -10.51 2.05
N GLU A 33 10.31 -9.22 1.72
CA GLU A 33 10.89 -8.15 2.55
C GLU A 33 9.82 -7.39 3.36
N ASP A 34 8.65 -8.00 3.56
CA ASP A 34 7.50 -7.43 4.27
C ASP A 34 6.99 -6.10 3.68
N GLN A 35 7.27 -5.83 2.40
CA GLN A 35 6.74 -4.66 1.69
C GLN A 35 5.42 -4.99 1.01
N TRP A 36 4.52 -4.02 0.90
CA TRP A 36 3.28 -4.17 0.15
C TRP A 36 3.41 -3.54 -1.24
N GLN A 37 2.96 -4.24 -2.26
CA GLN A 37 2.88 -3.77 -3.64
C GLN A 37 1.47 -3.99 -4.18
N TYR A 38 1.06 -3.22 -5.18
CA TYR A 38 -0.24 -3.40 -5.83
C TYR A 38 -0.04 -3.74 -7.30
N ILE A 39 -0.53 -4.90 -7.71
CA ILE A 39 -0.56 -5.34 -9.10
C ILE A 39 -1.86 -4.86 -9.71
N GLN A 40 -1.78 -4.04 -10.76
CA GLN A 40 -2.93 -3.54 -11.49
C GLN A 40 -3.57 -4.65 -12.33
N ASP A 41 -4.76 -4.36 -12.84
CA ASP A 41 -5.53 -5.27 -13.70
C ASP A 41 -4.82 -5.63 -15.02
N ASP A 42 -3.99 -4.71 -15.52
CA ASP A 42 -3.12 -4.92 -16.68
C ASP A 42 -1.84 -5.72 -16.37
N GLY A 43 -1.65 -6.15 -15.12
CA GLY A 43 -0.48 -6.89 -14.64
C GLY A 43 0.75 -6.04 -14.33
N THR A 44 0.66 -4.71 -14.43
CA THR A 44 1.75 -3.80 -14.07
C THR A 44 1.76 -3.48 -12.58
N LEU A 45 2.93 -3.11 -12.05
CA LEU A 45 3.06 -2.59 -10.68
C LEU A 45 2.56 -1.14 -10.62
N ALA A 46 1.67 -0.84 -9.68
CA ALA A 46 1.31 0.54 -9.39
C ALA A 46 2.49 1.29 -8.75
N THR A 47 2.64 2.57 -9.09
CA THR A 47 3.64 3.48 -8.55
C THR A 47 3.01 4.86 -8.40
N GLY A 48 3.55 5.70 -7.50
CA GLY A 48 2.98 7.00 -7.18
C GLY A 48 1.68 6.90 -6.38
N TRP A 49 0.82 7.90 -6.55
CA TRP A 49 -0.49 7.95 -5.89
C TRP A 49 -1.45 6.92 -6.48
N LEU A 50 -2.08 6.14 -5.60
CA LEU A 50 -3.04 5.11 -5.95
C LEU A 50 -4.30 5.28 -5.12
N GLU A 51 -5.46 5.39 -5.76
CA GLU A 51 -6.76 5.46 -5.09
C GLU A 51 -7.49 4.13 -5.24
N LEU A 52 -7.90 3.52 -4.13
CA LEU A 52 -8.68 2.28 -4.09
C LEU A 52 -9.78 2.42 -3.04
N ASP A 53 -11.01 2.15 -3.42
CA ASP A 53 -12.18 2.15 -2.52
C ASP A 53 -12.29 3.42 -1.64
N GLY A 54 -11.95 4.59 -2.21
CA GLY A 54 -11.96 5.88 -1.53
C GLY A 54 -10.81 6.11 -0.55
N LYS A 55 -9.79 5.24 -0.55
CA LYS A 55 -8.53 5.42 0.19
C LYS A 55 -7.40 5.73 -0.78
N CYS A 56 -6.54 6.68 -0.41
CA CYS A 56 -5.35 7.01 -1.18
C CYS A 56 -4.10 6.42 -0.53
N TYR A 57 -3.25 5.82 -1.35
CA TYR A 57 -1.97 5.22 -1.00
C TYR A 57 -0.86 5.88 -1.82
N TYR A 58 0.38 5.75 -1.35
CA TYR A 58 1.56 6.14 -2.13
C TYR A 58 2.53 4.98 -2.25
N LEU A 59 2.86 4.62 -3.50
CA LEU A 59 3.82 3.58 -3.84
C LEU A 59 5.08 4.25 -4.39
N ASP A 60 6.26 3.84 -3.94
CA ASP A 60 7.50 4.42 -4.45
C ASP A 60 7.84 3.96 -5.87
N SER A 61 8.99 4.38 -6.41
CA SER A 61 9.42 4.03 -7.77
C SER A 61 9.62 2.53 -7.99
N ASN A 62 9.76 1.75 -6.91
CA ASN A 62 9.88 0.30 -6.96
C ASN A 62 8.53 -0.40 -6.72
N GLY A 63 7.45 0.37 -6.57
CA GLY A 63 6.11 -0.13 -6.28
C GLY A 63 5.86 -0.45 -4.81
N ASN A 64 6.78 -0.09 -3.90
CA ASN A 64 6.60 -0.38 -2.47
C ASN A 64 5.72 0.68 -1.82
N ARG A 65 4.63 0.26 -1.19
CA ARG A 65 3.70 1.10 -0.42
C ARG A 65 4.43 1.75 0.75
N LYS A 66 4.31 3.07 0.87
CA LYS A 66 4.79 3.83 2.02
C LYS A 66 3.77 3.81 3.16
N SER A 67 4.25 3.75 4.40
CA SER A 67 3.47 3.88 5.63
C SER A 67 4.28 4.68 6.66
N GLU A 68 3.58 5.34 7.59
CA GLU A 68 4.14 6.28 8.57
C GLU A 68 5.09 7.30 7.93
N TYR A 69 4.71 7.82 6.76
CA TYR A 69 5.63 8.51 5.85
C TYR A 69 5.07 9.84 5.36
N TRP A 70 5.92 10.86 5.35
CA TRP A 70 5.63 12.15 4.73
C TRP A 70 6.10 12.17 3.28
N GLN A 71 5.16 12.23 2.34
CA GLN A 71 5.41 12.39 0.92
C GLN A 71 5.33 13.87 0.53
N LYS A 72 6.39 14.39 -0.12
CA LYS A 72 6.37 15.71 -0.73
C LYS A 72 5.97 15.59 -2.20
N ASP A 73 4.86 16.19 -2.58
CA ASP A 73 4.40 16.17 -3.96
C ASP A 73 3.74 17.49 -4.36
N ASN A 74 3.95 17.93 -5.60
CA ASN A 74 3.45 19.20 -6.13
C ASN A 74 3.60 20.43 -5.18
N GLY A 75 4.70 20.50 -4.43
CA GLY A 75 4.97 21.59 -3.48
C GLY A 75 4.17 21.52 -2.16
N GLY A 76 3.38 20.47 -1.95
CA GLY A 76 2.72 20.13 -0.69
C GLY A 76 3.39 18.96 0.03
N TRP A 77 2.95 18.73 1.27
CA TRP A 77 3.33 17.57 2.07
C TRP A 77 2.08 16.80 2.45
N TYR A 78 2.14 15.48 2.37
CA TYR A 78 1.04 14.56 2.61
C TYR A 78 1.53 13.45 3.53
N TYR A 79 0.71 12.99 4.47
CA TYR A 79 1.11 11.96 5.42
C TYR A 79 0.32 10.67 5.22
N LEU A 80 1.04 9.56 5.21
CA LEU A 80 0.53 8.21 5.07
C LEU A 80 0.61 7.55 6.45
N ASP A 81 -0.48 7.00 6.96
CA ASP A 81 -0.55 6.34 8.27
C ASP A 81 0.14 4.94 8.27
N GLU A 82 0.00 4.19 9.37
CA GLU A 82 0.57 2.83 9.50
C GLU A 82 0.05 1.83 8.46
N ASP A 83 -1.19 2.01 8.02
CA ASP A 83 -1.82 1.22 6.96
C ASP A 83 -1.46 1.74 5.56
N GLY A 84 -0.67 2.82 5.48
CA GLY A 84 -0.28 3.48 4.24
C GLY A 84 -1.40 4.30 3.61
N VAL A 85 -2.43 4.66 4.37
CA VAL A 85 -3.56 5.46 3.91
C VAL A 85 -3.26 6.94 4.14
N LEU A 86 -3.58 7.78 3.17
CA LEU A 86 -3.48 9.23 3.27
C LEU A 86 -4.36 9.74 4.41
N VAL A 87 -3.75 10.41 5.37
CA VAL A 87 -4.46 11.10 6.45
C VAL A 87 -5.01 12.42 5.92
N THR A 88 -6.29 12.68 6.20
CA THR A 88 -6.97 13.93 5.86
C THR A 88 -7.62 14.53 7.11
N ASN A 89 -7.79 15.84 7.10
CA ASN A 89 -8.52 16.63 8.10
C ASN A 89 -8.18 16.29 9.57
N SER A 90 -6.89 16.16 9.87
CA SER A 90 -6.42 15.67 11.17
C SER A 90 -5.05 16.22 11.55
N TRP A 91 -4.69 16.05 12.83
CA TRP A 91 -3.35 16.36 13.34
C TRP A 91 -2.47 15.13 13.29
N VAL A 92 -1.30 15.28 12.67
CA VAL A 92 -0.18 14.34 12.68
C VAL A 92 0.95 14.99 13.47
N ASP A 93 1.16 14.56 14.71
CA ASP A 93 2.06 15.21 15.68
C ASP A 93 1.80 16.72 15.84
N ASN A 94 2.71 17.55 15.31
CA ASN A 94 2.65 19.01 15.35
C ASN A 94 2.11 19.62 14.06
N TYR A 95 1.64 18.81 13.12
CA TYR A 95 1.28 19.20 11.77
C TYR A 95 -0.20 18.92 11.51
N TYR A 96 -0.93 19.89 10.94
CA TYR A 96 -2.32 19.70 10.54
C TYR A 96 -2.37 19.47 9.03
N VAL A 97 -3.03 18.39 8.62
CA VAL A 97 -3.36 18.11 7.22
C VAL A 97 -4.83 18.46 6.97
N GLY A 98 -5.09 19.13 5.85
CA GLY A 98 -6.42 19.58 5.44
C GLY A 98 -7.29 18.46 4.87
N ASP A 99 -8.48 18.80 4.40
CA ASP A 99 -9.44 17.85 3.81
C ASP A 99 -8.90 17.15 2.55
N ASP A 100 -7.98 17.79 1.83
CA ASP A 100 -7.26 17.23 0.68
C ASP A 100 -5.99 16.44 1.08
N GLY A 101 -5.74 16.28 2.38
CA GLY A 101 -4.55 15.61 2.94
C GLY A 101 -3.29 16.45 2.90
N ARG A 102 -3.34 17.68 2.36
CA ARG A 102 -2.17 18.56 2.28
C ARG A 102 -1.90 19.19 3.64
N LEU A 103 -0.64 19.25 4.02
CA LEU A 103 -0.17 20.03 5.16
C LEU A 103 -0.57 21.50 5.04
N GLU A 104 -1.30 22.01 6.04
CA GLU A 104 -1.73 23.41 6.10
C GLU A 104 -1.10 24.19 7.25
N LYS A 105 -0.91 23.56 8.41
CA LYS A 105 -0.50 24.26 9.64
C LYS A 105 0.51 23.46 10.44
N LYS A 106 1.25 24.19 11.27
CA LYS A 106 2.15 23.65 12.29
C LYS A 106 1.84 24.33 13.63
N ARG A 107 1.87 23.56 14.73
CA ARG A 107 1.77 24.11 16.10
C ARG A 107 2.99 24.91 16.49
#